data_AF-A0A8H4BFF3-F1
#
_entry.id   AF-A0A8H4BFF3-F1
#
_cell.length_a   1.000
_cell.length_b   1.000
_cell.length_c   1.000
_cell.angle_alpha   90.00
_cell.angle_beta   90.00
_cell.angle_gamma   90.00
#
_symmetry.space_group_name_H-M   'P 1'
#
loop_
_entity.id
_entity.type
_entity.pdbx_description
1 polymer ?
#
loop_
_entity_poly.entity_id
_entity_poly.type
_entity_poly.pdbx_seq_one_letter_code
_entity_poly.pdbx_strand_id
1 'polypeptide(L)'
;MSQPQFSENDQRELAQFLEAEQAKARVQETVHSMTDNCWDKCISKVNNKLDRSEEACLANCVDRFLDTSLFIVKRLEDMRSSGM
;
A
#
# COMPACT_ATOMS: atom_id res chain seq x y z
N MET A 1 12.99 -8.06 -33.51
CA MET A 1 13.12 -8.08 -32.03
C MET A 1 13.02 -9.53 -31.62
N SER A 2 14.15 -10.15 -31.32
CA SER A 2 14.22 -11.57 -30.94
C SER A 2 13.77 -11.68 -29.49
N GLN A 3 12.64 -12.35 -29.23
CA GLN A 3 12.30 -12.72 -27.86
C GLN A 3 13.38 -13.67 -27.34
N PRO A 4 13.91 -13.48 -26.12
CA PRO A 4 14.83 -14.43 -25.53
C PRO A 4 14.11 -15.77 -25.36
N GLN A 5 14.70 -16.86 -25.85
CA GLN A 5 14.17 -18.20 -25.63
C GLN A 5 14.54 -18.65 -24.21
N PHE A 6 13.73 -18.25 -23.23
CA PHE A 6 13.87 -18.66 -21.84
C PHE A 6 13.48 -20.13 -21.68
N SER A 7 14.30 -20.91 -20.97
CA SER A 7 13.95 -22.27 -20.58
C SER A 7 12.78 -22.28 -19.59
N GLU A 8 12.09 -23.41 -19.41
CA GLU A 8 11.01 -23.53 -18.42
C GLU A 8 11.48 -23.24 -16.98
N ASN A 9 12.76 -23.43 -16.69
CA ASN A 9 13.35 -23.08 -15.40
C ASN A 9 13.54 -21.56 -15.28
N ASP A 10 14.08 -20.92 -16.31
CA ASP A 10 14.25 -19.46 -16.35
C ASP A 10 12.90 -18.73 -16.25
N GLN A 11 11.85 -19.27 -16.89
CA GLN A 11 10.50 -18.71 -16.81
C GLN A 11 9.93 -18.78 -15.39
N ARG A 12 10.18 -19.89 -14.67
CA ARG A 12 9.75 -20.06 -13.28
C ARG A 12 10.49 -19.12 -12.33
N GLU A 13 11.80 -19.02 -12.48
CA GLU A 13 12.62 -18.11 -11.68
C GLU A 13 12.23 -16.64 -11.93
N LEU A 14 12.04 -16.27 -13.21
CA LEU A 14 11.58 -14.93 -13.58
C LEU A 14 10.18 -14.63 -13.01
N ALA A 15 9.26 -15.59 -13.03
CA ALA A 15 7.93 -15.41 -12.44
C ALA A 15 8.01 -15.12 -10.93
N GLN A 16 8.81 -15.90 -10.19
CA GLN A 16 9.03 -15.68 -8.76
C GLN A 16 9.67 -14.32 -8.47
N PHE A 17 10.68 -13.94 -9.27
CA PHE A 17 11.30 -12.62 -9.16
C PHE A 17 10.30 -11.49 -9.41
N LEU A 18 9.50 -11.59 -10.47
CA LEU A 18 8.48 -10.59 -10.80
C LEU A 18 7.41 -10.49 -9.72
N GLU A 19 6.95 -11.60 -9.16
CA GLU A 19 6.00 -11.59 -8.04
C GLU A 19 6.55 -10.85 -6.82
N ALA A 20 7.83 -11.08 -6.48
CA ALA A 20 8.49 -10.41 -5.37
C ALA A 20 8.65 -8.90 -5.62
N GLU A 21 9.07 -8.50 -6.82
CA GLU A 21 9.21 -7.08 -7.18
C GLU A 21 7.85 -6.37 -7.25
N GLN A 22 6.82 -7.03 -7.77
CA GLN A 22 5.47 -6.50 -7.74
C GLN A 22 4.93 -6.34 -6.31
N ALA A 23 5.23 -7.26 -5.40
CA ALA A 23 4.86 -7.12 -4.00
C ALA A 23 5.51 -5.89 -3.36
N LYS A 24 6.81 -5.66 -3.63
CA LYS A 24 7.52 -4.45 -3.19
C LYS A 24 6.88 -3.19 -3.78
N ALA A 25 6.60 -3.19 -5.08
CA ALA A 25 5.98 -2.06 -5.77
C ALA A 25 4.61 -1.68 -5.16
N ARG A 26 3.77 -2.67 -4.85
CA ARG A 26 2.47 -2.45 -4.18
C ARG A 26 2.63 -1.80 -2.80
N VAL A 27 3.63 -2.21 -2.03
CA VAL A 27 3.91 -1.60 -0.72
C VAL A 27 4.37 -0.15 -0.90
N GLN A 28 5.26 0.11 -1.85
CA GLN A 28 5.73 1.48 -2.15
C GLN A 28 4.58 2.38 -2.58
N GLU A 29 3.70 1.92 -3.47
CA GLU A 29 2.51 2.66 -3.90
C GLU A 29 1.59 2.98 -2.71
N THR A 30 1.40 2.02 -1.81
CA THR A 30 0.61 2.23 -0.58
C THR A 30 1.25 3.29 0.32
N VAL A 31 2.57 3.25 0.51
CA VAL A 31 3.31 4.25 1.29
C VAL A 31 3.16 5.64 0.66
N HIS A 32 3.29 5.76 -0.66
CA HIS A 32 3.09 7.03 -1.36
C HIS A 32 1.67 7.55 -1.19
N SER A 33 0.66 6.71 -1.40
CA SER A 33 -0.74 7.10 -1.24
C SER A 33 -1.07 7.58 0.18
N MET A 34 -0.56 6.89 1.20
CA MET A 34 -0.73 7.31 2.59
C MET A 34 0.03 8.59 2.91
N THR A 35 1.23 8.75 2.35
CA THR A 35 2.02 9.97 2.51
C THR A 35 1.26 11.17 1.97
N ASP A 36 0.75 11.09 0.73
CA ASP A 36 -0.02 12.18 0.11
C ASP A 36 -1.29 12.48 0.91
N ASN A 37 -2.04 11.45 1.31
CA ASN A 37 -3.29 11.63 2.03
C ASN A 37 -3.11 12.24 3.43
N CYS A 38 -2.10 11.75 4.18
CA CYS A 38 -1.86 12.20 5.53
C CYS A 38 -1.10 13.53 5.56
N TRP A 39 -0.31 13.85 4.54
CA TRP A 39 0.35 15.15 4.40
C TRP A 39 -0.67 16.29 4.45
N ASP A 40 -1.68 16.25 3.57
CA ASP A 40 -2.72 17.29 3.50
C ASP A 40 -3.56 17.43 4.77
N LYS A 41 -3.59 16.39 5.61
CA LYS A 41 -4.37 16.36 6.86
C LYS A 41 -3.57 16.81 8.08
N CYS A 42 -2.30 16.45 8.13
CA CYS A 42 -1.50 16.54 9.34
C CYS A 42 -0.43 17.63 9.29
N ILE A 43 0.05 18.00 8.09
CA ILE A 43 1.14 18.97 7.96
C ILE A 43 0.58 20.34 7.61
N SER A 44 0.64 21.25 8.58
CA SER A 44 0.16 22.62 8.39
C SER A 44 1.29 23.60 8.05
N LYS A 45 2.53 23.29 8.45
CA LYS A 45 3.73 24.11 8.22
C LYS A 45 4.94 23.21 8.03
N VAL A 46 5.79 23.54 7.06
CA VAL A 46 7.04 22.81 6.84
C VAL A 46 8.11 23.35 7.80
N ASN A 47 8.60 22.48 8.68
CA ASN A 47 9.69 22.77 9.61
C ASN A 47 10.87 21.81 9.40
N ASN A 48 11.98 22.03 10.10
CA ASN A 48 13.16 21.15 10.04
C ASN A 48 12.97 19.78 10.72
N LYS A 49 11.86 19.61 11.44
CA LYS A 49 11.41 18.37 12.08
C LYS A 49 9.91 18.41 12.25
N LEU A 50 9.32 17.24 12.38
CA LEU A 50 7.93 17.11 12.81
C LEU A 50 7.82 17.54 14.27
N ASP A 51 6.77 18.30 14.58
CA ASP A 51 6.41 18.53 15.97
C ASP A 51 5.60 17.34 16.53
N ARG A 52 5.41 17.31 17.86
CA ARG A 52 4.71 16.19 18.53
C ARG A 52 3.27 16.01 18.05
N SER A 53 2.62 17.09 17.61
CA SER A 53 1.25 17.04 17.12
C SER A 53 1.20 16.48 15.70
N GLU A 54 2.17 16.83 14.85
CA GLU A 54 2.33 16.28 13.50
C GLU A 54 2.68 14.78 13.56
N GLU A 55 3.63 14.39 14.41
CA GLU A 55 3.98 12.97 14.62
C GLU A 55 2.76 12.14 15.08
N ALA A 56 2.03 12.63 16.09
CA ALA A 56 0.84 11.96 16.58
C ALA A 56 -0.28 11.93 15.52
N CYS A 57 -0.47 12.99 14.75
CA CYS A 57 -1.46 13.03 13.69
C CYS A 57 -1.15 12.02 12.59
N LEU A 58 0.11 11.96 12.11
CA LEU A 58 0.52 11.04 11.05
C LEU A 58 0.32 9.57 11.46
N ALA A 59 0.72 9.21 12.69
CA ALA A 59 0.49 7.86 13.21
C ALA A 59 -1.01 7.51 13.23
N ASN A 60 -1.84 8.40 13.76
CA ASN A 60 -3.29 8.21 13.79
C ASN A 60 -3.90 8.17 12.37
N CYS A 61 -3.41 8.99 11.44
CA CYS A 61 -3.94 9.04 10.08
C CYS A 61 -3.78 7.69 9.37
N VAL A 62 -2.57 7.11 9.44
CA VAL A 62 -2.29 5.80 8.84
C VAL A 62 -3.10 4.70 9.52
N ASP A 63 -3.10 4.65 10.86
CA ASP A 63 -3.85 3.63 11.62
C ASP A 63 -5.35 3.68 11.29
N ARG A 64 -5.94 4.87 11.27
CA ARG A 64 -7.37 5.05 10.94
C ARG A 64 -7.68 4.66 9.51
N PHE A 65 -6.79 4.94 8.56
CA PHE A 65 -6.98 4.52 7.17
C PHE A 65 -6.98 2.98 7.06
N LEU A 66 -6.03 2.31 7.70
CA LEU A 66 -5.94 0.85 7.71
C LEU A 66 -7.16 0.21 8.38
N ASP A 67 -7.55 0.69 9.56
CA ASP A 67 -8.71 0.19 10.29
C ASP A 67 -10.00 0.32 9.47
N THR A 68 -10.21 1.48 8.85
CA THR A 68 -11.38 1.74 8.03
C THR A 68 -11.36 0.87 6.77
N SER A 69 -10.21 0.72 6.12
CA SER A 69 -10.06 -0.13 4.93
C SER A 69 -10.38 -1.59 5.24
N LEU A 70 -9.83 -2.12 6.34
CA LEU A 70 -10.11 -3.47 6.81
C LEU A 70 -11.59 -3.68 7.17
N PHE A 71 -12.20 -2.69 7.81
CA PHE A 71 -13.62 -2.72 8.13
C PHE A 71 -14.48 -2.79 6.86
N ILE A 72 -14.19 -1.95 5.86
CA ILE A 72 -14.90 -1.94 4.58
C ILE A 72 -14.74 -3.29 3.86
N VAL A 73 -13.52 -3.81 3.76
CA VAL A 73 -13.26 -5.10 3.10
C VAL A 73 -14.05 -6.22 3.78
N LYS A 74 -13.97 -6.34 5.11
CA LYS A 74 -14.74 -7.34 5.86
C LYS A 74 -16.24 -7.21 5.60
N ARG A 75 -16.76 -5.98 5.62
CA ARG A 75 -18.18 -5.73 5.36
C ARG A 75 -18.60 -6.16 3.95
N LEU A 76 -17.76 -5.90 2.95
CA LEU A 76 -18.00 -6.32 1.57
C LEU A 76 -17.97 -7.84 1.43
N GLU A 77 -17.05 -8.53 2.13
CA GLU A 77 -16.99 -9.99 2.16
C GLU A 77 -18.23 -10.62 2.81
N ASP A 78 -18.72 -10.03 3.89
CA ASP A 78 -19.95 -10.44 4.57
C ASP A 78 -21.20 -10.26 3.69
N MET A 79 -21.25 -9.16 2.92
CA MET A 79 -22.34 -8.93 1.97
C MET A 79 -22.33 -9.97 0.85
N ARG A 80 -21.14 -10.22 0.27
CA ARG A 80 -20.95 -11.24 -0.77
C ARG A 80 -21.33 -12.64 -0.29
N SER A 81 -20.99 -13.01 0.96
CA SER A 81 -21.32 -14.33 1.51
C SER A 81 -22.81 -14.50 1.81
N SER A 82 -23.51 -13.39 2.12
CA SER A 82 -24.94 -13.37 2.41
C SER A 82 -25.83 -13.33 1.16
N GLY A 83 -25.24 -13.30 -0.04
CA GLY A 83 -25.97 -13.28 -1.31
C GLY A 83 -26.73 -11.98 -1.59
N MET A 84 -26.34 -10.88 -0.93
CA MET A 84 -26.78 -9.52 -1.25
C MET A 84 -25.91 -8.88 -2.32
#